data_AF-A0A949HCH4-F1
#
_entry.id   AF-A0A949HCH4-F1
#
_cell.length_a   1.000
_cell.length_b   1.000
_cell.length_c   1.000
_cell.angle_alpha   90.00
_cell.angle_beta   90.00
_cell.angle_gamma   90.00
#
_symmetry.space_group_name_H-M   'P 1'
#
loop_
_entity.id
_entity.type
_entity.pdbx_description
1 polymer ?
#
loop_
_entity_poly.entity_id
_entity_poly.type
_entity_poly.pdbx_seq_one_letter_code
_entity_poly.pdbx_strand_id
1 'polypeptide(L)' 'MQTLFAYLDAGSGSMIAQILVGGFAAAGVAIKMYWKKIKGFFSRGDDQATPAAAKATEASADESKPS' A
#
# COMPACT_ATOMS: atom_id res chain seq x y z
N MET A 1 30.35 13.35 26.20
CA MET A 1 29.40 13.30 25.05
C MET A 1 27.99 13.39 25.61
N GLN A 2 27.41 14.59 25.67
CA GLN A 2 26.01 14.77 26.03
C GLN A 2 25.25 15.16 24.76
N THR A 3 24.46 14.24 24.22
CA THR A 3 23.44 14.55 23.21
C THR A 3 22.26 15.19 23.93
N LEU A 4 22.47 16.43 24.40
CA LEU A 4 21.38 17.26 24.90
C LEU A 4 20.51 17.62 23.70
N PHE A 5 19.22 17.36 23.79
CA PHE A 5 18.24 17.62 22.74
C PHE A 5 18.23 19.11 22.34
N ALA A 6 19.16 19.49 21.45
CA ALA A 6 19.32 20.84 20.88
C ALA A 6 18.14 21.28 20.02
N TYR A 7 17.12 20.43 19.91
CA TYR A 7 15.79 20.68 19.36
C TYR A 7 15.00 21.77 20.13
N LEU A 8 15.41 22.08 21.37
CA LEU A 8 14.83 23.11 22.23
C LEU A 8 15.57 24.46 22.20
N ASP A 9 16.68 24.59 21.48
CA ASP A 9 17.28 25.92 21.25
C ASP A 9 16.40 26.73 20.28
N ALA A 10 16.34 28.05 20.45
CA ALA A 10 15.37 28.94 19.78
C ALA A 10 15.38 28.84 18.24
N GLY A 11 16.50 28.41 17.64
CA GLY A 11 16.62 28.16 16.20
C GLY A 11 16.05 26.82 15.73
N SER A 12 16.20 25.75 16.51
CA SER A 12 15.78 24.40 16.11
C SER A 12 14.28 24.15 16.33
N GLY A 13 13.72 24.72 17.41
CA GLY A 13 12.29 24.63 17.74
C GLY A 13 11.38 25.06 16.57
N SER A 14 11.74 26.18 15.96
CA SER A 14 11.00 26.79 14.85
C SER A 14 11.06 25.95 13.56
N MET A 15 12.20 25.32 13.27
CA MET A 15 12.37 24.48 12.09
C MET A 15 11.43 23.27 12.11
N ILE A 16 11.21 22.69 13.28
CA ILE A 16 10.31 21.54 13.49
C ILE A 16 8.88 21.97 13.27
N ALA A 17 8.50 23.10 13.86
CA ALA A 17 7.18 23.67 13.68
C ALA A 17 6.92 23.94 12.19
N GLN A 18 7.90 24.46 11.45
CA GLN A 18 7.79 24.66 10.01
C GLN A 18 7.67 23.35 9.24
N ILE A 19 8.46 22.32 9.56
CA ILE A 19 8.38 20.99 8.93
C ILE A 19 7.03 20.35 9.21
N LEU A 20 6.50 20.49 10.42
CA LEU A 20 5.17 19.99 10.78
C LEU A 20 4.10 20.72 9.99
N VAL A 21 4.08 22.05 10.00
CA VAL A 21 3.08 22.85 9.26
C VAL A 21 3.15 22.55 7.75
N GLY A 22 4.34 22.59 7.17
CA GLY A 22 4.54 22.28 5.74
C GLY A 22 4.21 20.82 5.41
N GLY A 23 4.60 19.90 6.29
CA GLY A 23 4.33 18.46 6.16
C GLY A 23 2.84 18.14 6.23
N PHE A 24 2.10 18.74 7.17
CA PHE A 24 0.65 18.58 7.26
C PHE A 24 -0.08 19.19 6.06
N ALA A 25 0.35 20.36 5.57
CA ALA A 25 -0.21 20.97 4.37
C ALA A 25 0.01 20.07 3.14
N ALA A 26 1.24 19.60 2.92
CA ALA A 26 1.57 18.70 1.83
C ALA A 26 0.83 17.36 1.93
N ALA A 27 0.76 16.76 3.13
CA ALA A 27 0.02 15.53 3.38
C ALA A 27 -1.48 15.71 3.11
N GLY A 28 -2.09 16.80 3.56
CA GLY A 28 -3.50 17.10 3.30
C GLY A 28 -3.80 17.23 1.80
N VAL A 29 -2.94 17.92 1.05
CA VAL A 29 -3.06 18.05 -0.41
C VAL A 29 -2.87 16.71 -1.09
N ALA A 30 -1.86 15.92 -0.68
CA ALA A 30 -1.62 14.59 -1.23
C ALA A 30 -2.83 13.67 -0.99
N ILE A 31 -3.36 13.62 0.24
CA ILE A 31 -4.56 12.83 0.56
C ILE A 31 -5.74 13.26 -0.31
N LYS A 32 -5.98 14.57 -0.44
CA LYS A 32 -7.05 15.11 -1.30
C LYS A 32 -6.87 14.72 -2.77
N MET A 33 -5.64 14.77 -3.29
CA MET A 33 -5.31 14.44 -4.67
C MET A 33 -5.41 12.93 -4.94
N TYR A 34 -5.01 12.08 -3.99
CA TYR A 34 -4.97 10.63 -4.13
C TYR A 34 -6.17 9.89 -3.53
N TRP A 35 -7.22 10.61 -3.10
CA TRP A 35 -8.40 10.03 -2.44
C TRP A 35 -9.01 8.83 -3.16
N LYS A 36 -9.06 8.88 -4.51
CA LYS A 36 -9.54 7.76 -5.34
C LYS A 36 -8.62 6.53 -5.30
N LYS A 37 -7.30 6.72 -5.28
CA LYS A 37 -6.34 5.62 -5.17
C LYS A 37 -6.33 5.03 -3.77
N ILE A 38 -6.33 5.86 -2.73
CA ILE A 38 -6.40 5.39 -1.33
C ILE A 38 -7.63 4.49 -1.13
N LYS A 39 -8.80 4.92 -1.62
CA LYS A 39 -10.02 4.12 -1.58
C LYS A 39 -9.92 2.83 -2.41
N GLY A 40 -9.30 2.89 -3.58
CA GLY A 40 -9.08 1.72 -4.45
C GLY A 40 -8.01 0.74 -3.96
N PHE A 41 -7.09 1.15 -3.09
CA PHE A 41 -6.14 0.28 -2.40
C PHE A 41 -6.79 -0.44 -1.22
N PHE A 42 -7.63 0.26 -0.45
CA PHE A 42 -8.42 -0.36 0.63
C PHE A 42 -9.48 -1.34 0.12
N SER A 43 -9.98 -1.14 -1.11
CA SER A 43 -10.99 -2.02 -1.72
C SER A 43 -10.41 -3.25 -2.43
N ARG A 44 -9.09 -3.40 -2.53
CA ARG A 44 -8.45 -4.50 -3.29
C ARG A 44 -8.13 -5.73 -2.43
N GLY A 45 -8.56 -5.76 -1.17
CA GLY A 45 -8.32 -6.85 -0.23
C GLY A 45 -9.16 -8.11 -0.46
N ASP A 46 -10.24 -8.03 -1.24
CA ASP A 46 -11.24 -9.11 -1.30
C ASP A 46 -11.26 -9.91 -2.62
N ASP A 47 -10.47 -9.52 -3.63
CA ASP A 47 -10.50 -10.16 -4.96
C ASP A 47 -9.22 -10.95 -5.30
N GLN A 48 -8.66 -11.65 -4.32
CA GLN A 48 -7.65 -12.70 -4.56
C GLN A 48 -8.25 -14.08 -4.28
N ALA A 49 -9.39 -14.38 -4.88
CA ALA A 49 -9.79 -15.74 -5.17
C ALA A 49 -9.67 -15.95 -6.69
N THR A 50 -8.44 -16.15 -7.18
CA THR A 50 -8.24 -16.80 -8.49
C THR A 50 -8.19 -18.30 -8.24
N PRO A 51 -9.24 -19.07 -8.57
CA PRO A 51 -9.22 -20.52 -8.51
C PRO A 51 -8.33 -21.06 -9.63
N ALA A 52 -7.05 -21.29 -9.32
CA ALA A 52 -6.10 -21.98 -10.18
C ALA A 52 -6.33 -23.52 -10.18
N ALA A 53 -7.58 -23.97 -10.38
CA ALA A 53 -7.96 -25.38 -10.31
C ALA A 53 -8.83 -25.84 -11.50
N ALA A 54 -8.56 -25.34 -12.71
CA ALA A 54 -9.23 -25.82 -13.93
C ALA A 54 -8.22 -26.00 -15.09
N LYS A 55 -7.14 -26.74 -14.84
CA LYS A 55 -6.30 -27.36 -15.89
C LYS A 55 -5.66 -28.65 -15.36
N ALA A 56 -6.47 -29.65 -15.10
CA ALA A 56 -6.08 -31.05 -15.08
C ALA A 56 -7.37 -31.85 -15.27
N THR A 57 -7.28 -32.98 -15.98
CA THR A 57 -8.36 -33.98 -16.19
C THR A 57 -9.32 -33.80 -17.37
N GLU A 58 -8.83 -33.49 -18.58
CA GLU A 58 -9.50 -33.88 -19.84
C GLU A 58 -8.46 -34.20 -20.94
N ALA A 59 -7.52 -35.11 -20.65
CA ALA A 59 -6.73 -35.78 -21.69
C ALA A 59 -6.13 -37.05 -21.06
N SER A 60 -6.42 -38.20 -21.66
CA SER A 60 -5.96 -39.54 -21.28
C SER A 60 -6.62 -40.18 -20.06
N ALA A 61 -7.85 -40.65 -20.22
CA ALA A 61 -8.30 -41.95 -19.66
C ALA A 61 -9.72 -42.29 -20.17
N ASP A 62 -9.83 -42.85 -21.38
CA ASP A 62 -10.92 -43.73 -21.85
C ASP A 62 -10.51 -44.22 -23.26
N GLU A 63 -9.58 -45.16 -23.39
CA GLU A 63 -9.84 -46.60 -23.47
C GLU A 63 -11.14 -46.96 -24.22
N SER A 64 -11.02 -47.41 -25.47
CA SER A 64 -11.77 -48.59 -25.96
C SER A 64 -11.46 -48.90 -27.42
N LYS A 65 -10.56 -49.88 -27.61
CA LYS A 65 -10.52 -50.74 -28.81
C LYS A 65 -11.89 -51.44 -28.94
N PRO A 66 -12.61 -51.25 -30.06
CA PRO A 66 -12.80 -52.34 -31.05
C PRO A 66 -12.73 -51.74 -32.47
N SER A 67 -12.48 -52.45 -33.56
CA SER A 67 -12.76 -53.83 -33.94
C SER A 67 -11.89 -54.22 -35.12
#